data_AF-A0A088RVP6-F1
#
_entry.id   AF-A0A088RVP6-F1
#
_cell.length_a   1.000
_cell.length_b   1.000
_cell.length_c   1.000
_cell.angle_alpha   90.00
_cell.angle_beta   90.00
_cell.angle_gamma   90.00
#
_symmetry.space_group_name_H-M   'P 1'
#
loop_
_entity.id
_entity.type
_entity.pdbx_description
1 polymer ?
#
loop_
_entity_poly.entity_id
_entity_poly.type
_entity_poly.pdbx_seq_one_letter_code
_entity_poly.pdbx_strand_id
1 'polypeptide(L)'
;MECGVGVLFYAIFQFIAFMFLLSGSLVDMFHVNEYFSANSDYCLTYWGLKERCTDMTNVKSLDQFFKHCSFARDHFHTARVLAVVSIVVFGLASLLGFMTMCCYNSLGWGCLLLNIVGIVTSAFSWAPMVVLSRYNNLTFCTELPVTFAFGSGFALVIVAWLLDIINIFFLLFPCQSNGSNKNLYVT
;
A
#
# COMPACT_ATOMS: atom_id res chain seq x y z
N MET A 1 27.52 2.37 -19.77
CA MET A 1 26.78 1.86 -18.60
C MET A 1 26.42 3.07 -17.75
N GLU A 2 25.35 3.79 -18.10
CA GLU A 2 25.09 5.14 -17.52
C GLU A 2 23.66 5.31 -16.96
N CYS A 3 22.84 4.26 -16.95
CA CYS A 3 21.49 4.29 -16.38
C CYS A 3 21.36 3.49 -15.05
N GLY A 4 22.46 3.18 -14.36
CA GLY A 4 22.45 2.31 -13.17
C GLY A 4 21.90 2.97 -11.88
N VAL A 5 22.08 4.28 -11.72
CA VAL A 5 21.72 4.99 -10.49
C VAL A 5 20.20 5.11 -10.30
N GLY A 6 19.46 5.41 -11.37
CA GLY A 6 17.99 5.48 -11.31
C GLY A 6 17.34 4.13 -11.01
N VAL A 7 17.83 3.06 -11.65
CA VAL A 7 17.40 1.68 -11.37
C VAL A 7 17.76 1.27 -9.95
N LEU A 8 18.90 1.75 -9.42
CA LEU A 8 19.29 1.53 -8.03
C LEU A 8 18.32 2.14 -7.04
N PHE A 9 17.99 3.42 -7.20
CA PHE A 9 17.00 4.07 -6.35
C PHE A 9 15.63 3.41 -6.46
N TYR A 10 15.19 3.08 -7.68
CA TYR A 10 13.95 2.34 -7.89
C TYR A 10 13.90 1.04 -7.08
N ALA A 11 14.91 0.17 -7.19
CA ALA A 11 14.87 -1.13 -6.50
C ALA A 11 14.85 -0.98 -4.96
N ILE A 12 15.63 -0.02 -4.43
CA ILE A 12 15.67 0.26 -2.99
C ILE A 12 14.31 0.78 -2.51
N PHE A 13 13.77 1.80 -3.16
CA PHE A 13 12.48 2.38 -2.77
C PHE A 13 11.33 1.40 -2.98
N GLN A 14 11.34 0.58 -4.04
CA GLN A 14 10.32 -0.46 -4.26
C GLN A 14 10.36 -1.51 -3.16
N PHE A 15 11.55 -1.91 -2.72
CA PHE A 15 11.69 -2.84 -1.61
C PHE A 15 11.17 -2.25 -0.29
N ILE A 16 11.49 -0.98 0.00
CA ILE A 16 10.96 -0.29 1.18
C ILE A 16 9.44 -0.18 1.10
N ALA A 17 8.90 0.21 -0.06
CA ALA A 17 7.45 0.30 -0.28
C ALA A 17 6.76 -1.05 -0.06
N PHE A 18 7.34 -2.13 -0.56
CA PHE A 18 6.84 -3.49 -0.31
C PHE A 18 6.83 -3.83 1.20
N MET A 19 7.92 -3.56 1.92
CA MET A 19 8.01 -3.84 3.36
C MET A 19 6.99 -3.03 4.17
N PHE A 20 6.78 -1.76 3.81
CA PHE A 20 5.78 -0.90 4.45
C PHE A 20 4.36 -1.36 4.13
N LEU A 21 4.07 -1.74 2.88
CA LEU A 21 2.76 -2.26 2.50
C LEU A 21 2.45 -3.56 3.24
N LEU A 22 3.42 -4.48 3.31
CA LEU A 22 3.29 -5.76 4.02
C LEU A 22 3.06 -5.53 5.52
N SER A 23 3.94 -4.76 6.16
CA SER A 23 3.84 -4.48 7.60
C SER A 23 2.56 -3.70 7.91
N GLY A 24 2.26 -2.67 7.12
CA GLY A 24 1.07 -1.85 7.29
C GLY A 24 -0.21 -2.67 7.17
N SER A 25 -0.28 -3.59 6.22
CA SER A 25 -1.44 -4.48 6.04
C SER A 25 -1.67 -5.46 7.20
N LEU A 26 -0.63 -5.81 7.96
CA LEU A 26 -0.72 -6.69 9.12
C LEU A 26 -1.03 -5.94 10.43
N VAL A 27 -0.69 -4.65 10.45
CA VAL A 27 -0.83 -3.74 11.59
C VAL A 27 -2.18 -3.01 11.51
N ASP A 28 -2.46 -2.13 12.46
CA ASP A 28 -3.74 -1.48 12.65
C ASP A 28 -4.08 -0.47 11.54
N MET A 29 -5.24 -0.64 10.91
CA MET A 29 -5.81 0.38 10.02
C MET A 29 -6.48 1.48 10.84
N PHE A 30 -7.08 1.08 11.96
CA PHE A 30 -7.65 1.97 12.94
C PHE A 30 -7.33 1.49 14.36
N HIS A 31 -7.18 2.43 15.28
CA HIS A 31 -7.11 2.17 16.71
C HIS A 31 -8.24 2.92 17.42
N VAL A 32 -8.62 2.47 18.62
CA VAL A 32 -9.65 3.16 19.40
C VAL A 32 -9.14 4.53 19.83
N ASN A 33 -9.98 5.53 19.64
CA ASN A 33 -9.68 6.90 19.99
C ASN A 33 -9.55 7.05 21.52
N GLU A 34 -8.48 7.70 21.98
CA GLU A 34 -8.21 7.94 23.40
C GLU A 34 -9.37 8.65 24.12
N TYR A 35 -10.12 9.50 23.41
CA TYR A 35 -11.31 10.17 23.93
C TYR A 35 -12.40 9.18 24.41
N PHE A 36 -12.52 8.02 23.76
CA PHE A 36 -13.51 7.00 24.10
C PHE A 36 -12.96 5.99 25.09
N SER A 37 -11.65 5.70 25.05
CA SER A 37 -11.03 4.85 26.04
C SER A 37 -9.51 5.03 26.10
N ALA A 38 -9.05 5.85 27.05
CA ALA A 38 -7.63 6.12 27.28
C ALA A 38 -6.79 4.87 27.65
N ASN A 39 -7.43 3.75 28.01
CA ASN A 39 -6.78 2.50 28.40
C ASN A 39 -7.08 1.32 27.45
N SER A 40 -7.72 1.55 26.31
CA SER A 40 -8.07 0.46 25.40
C SER A 40 -7.07 0.35 24.26
N ASP A 41 -6.45 -0.82 24.15
CA ASP A 41 -5.44 -1.14 23.14
C ASP A 41 -6.08 -1.83 21.92
N TYR A 42 -7.40 -1.62 21.73
CA TYR A 42 -8.16 -2.27 20.67
C TYR A 42 -7.76 -1.69 19.31
N CYS A 43 -7.49 -2.59 18.38
CA CYS A 43 -7.06 -2.26 17.04
C CYS A 43 -7.91 -3.00 16.01
N LEU A 44 -8.33 -2.27 14.98
CA LEU A 44 -9.04 -2.81 13.83
C LEU A 44 -8.08 -2.87 12.64
N THR A 45 -7.84 -4.09 12.16
CA THR A 45 -6.97 -4.39 11.02
C THR A 45 -7.82 -4.75 9.78
N TYR A 46 -7.19 -4.94 8.62
CA TYR A 46 -7.87 -5.56 7.46
C TYR A 46 -8.41 -6.97 7.75
N TRP A 47 -7.98 -7.62 8.83
CA TRP A 47 -8.26 -9.02 9.15
C TRP A 47 -9.32 -9.19 10.23
N GLY A 48 -9.59 -8.14 11.02
CA GLY A 48 -10.51 -8.19 12.14
C GLY A 48 -10.10 -7.29 13.30
N LEU A 49 -10.84 -7.41 14.40
CA LEU A 49 -10.63 -6.66 15.63
C LEU A 49 -9.71 -7.46 16.57
N LYS A 50 -8.69 -6.78 17.09
CA LYS A 50 -7.80 -7.26 18.13
C LYS A 50 -8.04 -6.48 19.43
N GLU A 51 -7.86 -7.15 20.56
CA GLU A 51 -7.93 -6.51 21.88
C GLU A 51 -6.62 -5.79 22.22
N ARG A 52 -5.48 -6.33 21.79
CA ARG A 52 -4.20 -5.61 21.75
C ARG A 52 -3.66 -5.61 20.34
N CYS A 53 -3.13 -4.48 19.89
CA CYS A 53 -2.58 -4.33 18.53
C CYS A 53 -1.40 -5.30 18.27
N THR A 54 -0.70 -5.70 19.33
CA THR A 54 0.43 -6.65 19.31
C THR A 54 0.01 -8.12 19.22
N ASP A 55 -1.27 -8.44 19.47
CA ASP A 55 -1.73 -9.82 19.43
C ASP A 55 -1.73 -10.38 18.00
N MET A 56 -1.39 -11.66 17.85
CA MET A 56 -1.42 -12.35 16.56
C MET A 56 -2.84 -12.76 16.16
N THR A 57 -3.73 -12.92 17.14
CA THR A 57 -5.08 -13.45 16.94
C THR A 57 -6.13 -12.35 17.04
N ASN A 58 -7.13 -12.39 16.16
CA ASN A 58 -8.27 -11.51 16.24
C ASN A 58 -9.28 -12.05 17.24
N VAL A 59 -9.79 -11.20 18.12
CA VAL A 59 -10.85 -11.54 19.08
C VAL A 59 -12.19 -11.67 18.36
N LYS A 60 -12.40 -10.86 17.32
CA LYS A 60 -13.57 -10.92 16.45
C LYS A 60 -13.18 -10.80 14.99
N SER A 61 -13.79 -11.63 14.16
CA SER A 61 -13.70 -11.46 12.70
C SER A 61 -14.49 -10.23 12.24
N LEU A 62 -14.21 -9.75 11.02
CA LEU A 62 -14.97 -8.66 10.40
C LEU A 62 -16.47 -8.98 10.31
N ASP A 63 -16.83 -10.24 10.02
CA ASP A 63 -18.24 -10.66 9.93
C ASP A 63 -18.97 -10.60 11.27
N GLN A 64 -18.26 -10.90 12.37
CA GLN A 64 -18.80 -10.83 13.72
C GLN A 64 -18.87 -9.39 14.23
N PHE A 65 -17.82 -8.59 13.96
CA PHE A 65 -17.75 -7.20 14.39
C PHE A 65 -18.79 -6.34 13.64
N PHE A 66 -18.90 -6.52 12.33
CA PHE A 66 -19.86 -5.83 11.47
C PHE A 66 -21.12 -6.65 11.21
N LYS A 67 -21.59 -7.45 12.19
CA LYS A 67 -22.75 -8.35 12.03
C LYS A 67 -23.99 -7.62 11.51
N HIS A 68 -24.22 -6.41 11.98
CA HIS A 68 -25.35 -5.54 11.61
C HIS A 68 -24.99 -4.45 10.60
N CYS A 69 -23.78 -4.51 10.03
CA CYS A 69 -23.23 -3.50 9.16
C CYS A 69 -22.65 -4.09 7.87
N SER A 70 -23.52 -4.48 6.92
CA SER A 70 -23.05 -5.02 5.64
C SER A 70 -22.19 -4.01 4.88
N PHE A 71 -22.56 -2.72 4.89
CA PHE A 71 -21.81 -1.67 4.21
C PHE A 71 -20.34 -1.62 4.65
N ALA A 72 -20.06 -1.47 5.95
CA ALA A 72 -18.69 -1.44 6.45
C ALA A 72 -17.97 -2.78 6.20
N ARG A 73 -18.66 -3.90 6.42
CA ARG A 73 -18.11 -5.23 6.22
C ARG A 73 -17.64 -5.46 4.78
N ASP A 74 -18.47 -5.11 3.80
CA ASP A 74 -18.19 -5.33 2.38
C ASP A 74 -17.00 -4.48 1.92
N HIS A 75 -16.89 -3.25 2.42
CA HIS A 75 -15.73 -2.38 2.19
C HIS A 75 -14.45 -2.97 2.79
N PHE A 76 -14.49 -3.52 4.01
CA PHE A 76 -13.33 -4.19 4.62
C PHE A 76 -12.94 -5.48 3.89
N HIS A 77 -13.90 -6.29 3.44
CA HIS A 77 -13.61 -7.50 2.64
C HIS A 77 -12.97 -7.15 1.30
N THR A 78 -13.52 -6.14 0.61
CA THR A 78 -12.94 -5.63 -0.65
C THR A 78 -11.52 -5.12 -0.44
N ALA A 79 -11.31 -4.31 0.59
CA ALA A 79 -10.01 -3.79 0.96
C ALA A 79 -9.00 -4.88 1.29
N ARG A 80 -9.40 -5.91 2.05
CA ARG A 80 -8.56 -7.06 2.41
C ARG A 80 -8.08 -7.82 1.18
N VAL A 81 -8.98 -8.13 0.25
CA VAL A 81 -8.63 -8.85 -0.98
C VAL A 81 -7.64 -8.03 -1.81
N LEU A 82 -7.91 -6.74 -1.96
CA LEU A 82 -7.04 -5.84 -2.72
C LEU A 82 -5.69 -5.64 -2.05
N ALA A 83 -5.62 -5.57 -0.71
CA ALA A 83 -4.35 -5.48 0.01
C ALA A 83 -3.46 -6.71 -0.28
N VAL A 84 -4.04 -7.92 -0.30
CA VAL A 84 -3.31 -9.15 -0.67
C VAL A 84 -2.79 -9.07 -2.11
N VAL A 85 -3.64 -8.65 -3.04
CA VAL A 85 -3.23 -8.47 -4.45
C VAL A 85 -2.09 -7.45 -4.56
N SER A 86 -2.19 -6.30 -3.89
CA SER A 86 -1.15 -5.27 -3.89
C SER A 86 0.16 -5.77 -3.28
N ILE A 87 0.12 -6.56 -2.21
CA ILE A 87 1.34 -7.17 -1.62
C ILE A 87 2.05 -8.05 -2.65
N VAL A 88 1.31 -8.88 -3.39
CA VAL A 88 1.88 -9.72 -4.45
C VAL A 88 2.47 -8.86 -5.56
N VAL A 89 1.74 -7.83 -6.02
CA VAL A 89 2.20 -6.93 -7.09
C VAL A 89 3.47 -6.17 -6.69
N PHE A 90 3.52 -5.60 -5.48
CA PHE A 90 4.70 -4.89 -4.97
C PHE A 90 5.89 -5.84 -4.78
N GLY A 91 5.63 -7.07 -4.31
CA GLY A 91 6.66 -8.10 -4.18
C GLY A 91 7.26 -8.48 -5.53
N LEU A 92 6.44 -8.71 -6.55
CA LEU A 92 6.90 -8.97 -7.92
C LEU A 92 7.67 -7.78 -8.49
N ALA A 93 7.17 -6.55 -8.30
CA ALA A 93 7.84 -5.33 -8.75
C ALA A 93 9.22 -5.15 -8.10
N SER A 94 9.35 -5.48 -6.82
CA SER A 94 10.62 -5.43 -6.09
C SER A 94 11.60 -6.48 -6.63
N LEU A 95 11.17 -7.73 -6.81
CA LEU A 95 11.99 -8.80 -7.38
C LEU A 95 12.49 -8.44 -8.79
N LEU A 96 11.60 -7.97 -9.66
CA LEU A 96 11.93 -7.52 -11.01
C LEU A 96 12.88 -6.30 -11.00
N GLY A 97 12.75 -5.40 -10.03
CA GLY A 97 13.68 -4.28 -9.84
C GLY A 97 15.11 -4.74 -9.61
N PHE A 98 15.32 -5.69 -8.70
CA PHE A 98 16.64 -6.29 -8.48
C PHE A 98 17.14 -7.06 -9.69
N MET A 99 16.28 -7.81 -10.39
CA MET A 99 16.67 -8.54 -11.61
C MET A 99 17.08 -7.60 -12.76
N THR A 100 16.44 -6.43 -12.87
CA THR A 100 16.76 -5.41 -13.88
C THR A 100 18.17 -4.86 -13.68
N MET A 101 18.65 -4.76 -12.43
CA MET A 101 20.04 -4.37 -12.14
C MET A 101 21.07 -5.37 -12.68
N CYS A 102 20.75 -6.66 -12.64
CA CYS A 102 21.71 -7.70 -12.92
C CYS A 102 22.03 -7.81 -14.42
N CYS A 103 21.05 -7.79 -15.34
CA CYS A 103 21.34 -8.03 -16.77
C CYS A 103 20.25 -7.66 -17.81
N TYR A 104 19.04 -7.17 -17.45
CA TYR A 104 17.91 -7.14 -18.40
C TYR A 104 17.20 -5.79 -18.55
N ASN A 105 17.54 -5.04 -19.62
CA ASN A 105 16.96 -3.72 -19.90
C ASN A 105 15.46 -3.76 -20.30
N SER A 106 14.99 -4.87 -20.88
CA SER A 106 13.59 -5.04 -21.30
C SER A 106 12.59 -5.19 -20.14
N LEU A 107 13.07 -5.47 -18.92
CA LEU A 107 12.22 -5.64 -17.73
C LEU A 107 11.68 -4.30 -17.18
N GLY A 108 12.26 -3.16 -17.59
CA GLY A 108 11.85 -1.84 -17.11
C GLY A 108 10.37 -1.52 -17.39
N TRP A 109 9.86 -1.88 -18.56
CA TRP A 109 8.43 -1.72 -18.89
C TRP A 109 7.53 -2.63 -18.04
N GLY A 110 8.00 -3.82 -17.68
CA GLY A 110 7.32 -4.71 -16.75
C GLY A 110 7.23 -4.12 -15.34
N CYS A 111 8.33 -3.56 -14.84
CA CYS A 111 8.35 -2.82 -13.57
C CYS A 111 7.36 -1.64 -13.60
N LEU A 112 7.33 -0.86 -14.68
CA LEU A 112 6.41 0.26 -14.83
C LEU A 112 4.95 -0.20 -14.76
N LEU A 113 4.59 -1.25 -15.51
CA LEU A 113 3.24 -1.81 -15.49
C LEU A 113 2.85 -2.27 -14.09
N LEU A 114 3.74 -2.97 -13.39
CA LEU A 114 3.49 -3.44 -12.03
C LEU A 114 3.32 -2.30 -11.02
N ASN A 115 4.08 -1.21 -11.14
CA ASN A 115 3.89 -0.02 -10.29
C ASN A 115 2.52 0.63 -10.57
N ILE A 116 2.12 0.76 -11.84
CA ILE A 116 0.78 1.31 -12.17
C ILE A 116 -0.33 0.44 -11.56
N VAL A 117 -0.24 -0.88 -11.74
CA VAL A 117 -1.19 -1.83 -11.14
C VAL A 117 -1.12 -1.77 -9.61
N GLY A 118 0.08 -1.61 -9.05
CA GLY A 118 0.33 -1.45 -7.61
C GLY A 118 -0.40 -0.24 -7.04
N ILE A 119 -0.20 0.94 -7.63
CA ILE A 119 -0.87 2.19 -7.26
C ILE A 119 -2.38 2.02 -7.27
N VAL A 120 -2.94 1.45 -8.34
CA VAL A 120 -4.39 1.29 -8.48
C VAL A 120 -4.91 0.33 -7.41
N THR A 121 -4.36 -0.88 -7.32
CA THR A 121 -4.84 -1.91 -6.39
C THR A 121 -4.74 -1.46 -4.93
N SER A 122 -3.63 -0.82 -4.55
CA SER A 122 -3.42 -0.36 -3.18
C SER A 122 -4.26 0.88 -2.85
N ALA A 123 -4.51 1.77 -3.82
CA ALA A 123 -5.49 2.85 -3.63
C ALA A 123 -6.87 2.29 -3.26
N PHE A 124 -7.34 1.27 -3.98
CA PHE A 124 -8.61 0.62 -3.66
C PHE A 124 -8.57 -0.22 -2.37
N SER A 125 -7.39 -0.52 -1.81
CA SER A 125 -7.30 -1.17 -0.50
C SER A 125 -7.48 -0.18 0.66
N TRP A 126 -6.83 1.00 0.61
CA TRP A 126 -6.91 1.97 1.71
C TRP A 126 -8.01 3.01 1.56
N ALA A 127 -8.45 3.36 0.34
CA ALA A 127 -9.48 4.38 0.13
C ALA A 127 -10.82 4.05 0.81
N PRO A 128 -11.32 2.79 0.83
CA PRO A 128 -12.51 2.44 1.60
C PRO A 128 -12.39 2.75 3.09
N MET A 129 -11.20 2.67 3.68
CA MET A 129 -10.97 3.04 5.08
C MET A 129 -11.25 4.53 5.30
N VAL A 130 -10.81 5.39 4.37
CA VAL A 130 -11.10 6.84 4.43
C VAL A 130 -12.58 7.14 4.23
N VAL A 131 -13.27 6.37 3.39
CA VAL A 131 -14.74 6.50 3.23
C VAL A 131 -15.44 6.18 4.53
N LEU A 132 -15.09 5.06 5.17
CA LEU A 132 -15.68 4.63 6.43
C LEU A 132 -15.39 5.61 7.58
N SER A 133 -14.21 6.23 7.60
CA SER A 133 -13.83 7.22 8.61
C SER A 133 -14.57 8.56 8.49
N ARG A 134 -15.35 8.76 7.42
CA ARG A 134 -16.13 10.00 7.19
C ARG A 134 -17.63 9.75 7.14
N TYR A 135 -18.03 8.49 7.21
CA TYR A 135 -19.42 8.10 7.02
C TYR A 135 -20.16 8.14 8.35
N ASN A 136 -21.00 9.17 8.54
CA ASN A 136 -21.69 9.42 9.81
C ASN A 136 -23.13 8.86 9.88
N ASN A 137 -23.65 8.25 8.81
CA ASN A 137 -25.02 7.73 8.73
C ASN A 137 -25.11 6.22 9.07
N LEU A 138 -24.40 5.77 10.10
CA LEU A 138 -24.39 4.37 10.52
C LEU A 138 -25.32 4.17 11.71
N THR A 139 -26.62 4.37 11.53
CA THR A 139 -27.65 4.25 12.57
C THR A 139 -27.71 2.87 13.26
N PHE A 140 -27.02 1.85 12.73
CA PHE A 140 -26.94 0.49 13.30
C PHE A 140 -25.52 -0.08 13.34
N CYS A 141 -24.50 0.72 13.04
CA CYS A 141 -23.11 0.29 13.15
C CYS A 141 -22.39 1.12 14.19
N THR A 142 -21.36 0.56 14.82
CA THR A 142 -20.41 1.34 15.62
C THR A 142 -20.01 2.56 14.81
N GLU A 143 -20.14 3.77 15.37
CA GLU A 143 -19.72 5.00 14.72
C GLU A 143 -18.20 4.99 14.63
N LEU A 144 -17.69 4.34 13.57
CA LEU A 144 -16.27 4.27 13.24
C LEU A 144 -15.59 5.65 13.30
N PRO A 145 -16.12 6.72 12.68
CA PRO A 145 -15.50 8.06 12.73
C PRO A 145 -15.29 8.62 14.13
N VAL A 146 -16.18 8.24 15.05
CA VAL A 146 -16.22 8.79 16.41
C VAL A 146 -15.37 7.94 17.34
N THR A 147 -15.42 6.62 17.16
CA THR A 147 -14.79 5.64 18.06
C THR A 147 -13.34 5.32 17.66
N PHE A 148 -12.97 5.50 16.39
CA PHE A 148 -11.70 5.04 15.84
C PHE A 148 -10.92 6.14 15.13
N ALA A 149 -9.62 6.19 15.36
CA ALA A 149 -8.67 7.06 14.65
C ALA A 149 -7.79 6.22 13.70
N PHE A 150 -7.17 6.86 12.70
CA PHE A 150 -6.28 6.17 11.78
C PHE A 150 -5.09 5.56 12.50
N GLY A 151 -4.85 4.29 12.21
CA GLY A 151 -3.79 3.50 12.79
C GLY A 151 -2.42 3.70 12.16
N SER A 152 -1.41 3.12 12.80
CA SER A 152 -0.04 3.16 12.29
C SER A 152 0.11 2.36 10.98
N GLY A 153 -0.64 1.26 10.86
CA GLY A 153 -0.69 0.45 9.64
C GLY A 153 -1.28 1.22 8.46
N PHE A 154 -2.30 2.05 8.67
CA PHE A 154 -2.83 2.93 7.62
C PHE A 154 -1.76 3.90 7.11
N ALA A 155 -1.03 4.55 8.02
CA ALA A 155 0.05 5.47 7.65
C ALA A 155 1.13 4.76 6.82
N LEU A 156 1.54 3.54 7.21
CA LEU A 156 2.52 2.75 6.46
C LEU A 156 2.04 2.41 5.05
N VAL A 157 0.76 2.07 4.88
CA VAL A 157 0.16 1.80 3.55
C VAL A 157 0.16 3.06 2.68
N ILE A 158 -0.17 4.23 3.25
CA ILE A 158 -0.11 5.51 2.52
C ILE A 158 1.32 5.84 2.10
N VAL A 159 2.29 5.69 3.00
CA VAL A 159 3.71 5.93 2.68
C VAL A 159 4.18 4.97 1.58
N ALA A 160 3.81 3.69 1.65
CA ALA A 160 4.11 2.71 0.60
C ALA A 160 3.51 3.12 -0.76
N TRP A 161 2.26 3.56 -0.77
CA TRP A 161 1.57 4.03 -1.97
C TRP A 161 2.25 5.25 -2.60
N LEU A 162 2.69 6.22 -1.77
CA LEU A 162 3.44 7.38 -2.24
C LEU A 162 4.82 7.00 -2.79
N LEU A 163 5.52 6.06 -2.16
CA LEU A 163 6.80 5.57 -2.65
C LEU A 163 6.66 4.88 -4.02
N ASP A 164 5.59 4.11 -4.23
CA ASP A 164 5.31 3.46 -5.52
C ASP A 164 5.04 4.49 -6.65
N ILE A 165 4.35 5.59 -6.33
CA ILE A 165 4.21 6.73 -7.26
C ILE A 165 5.57 7.36 -7.57
N ILE A 166 6.41 7.55 -6.55
CA ILE A 166 7.74 8.13 -6.73
C ILE A 166 8.62 7.22 -7.63
N ASN A 167 8.47 5.90 -7.49
CA ASN A 167 9.19 4.90 -8.27
C ASN A 167 8.90 4.96 -9.77
N ILE A 168 7.68 5.34 -10.17
CA ILE A 168 7.36 5.57 -11.58
C ILE A 168 8.28 6.66 -12.17
N PHE A 169 8.60 7.73 -11.44
CA PHE A 169 9.52 8.75 -11.95
C PHE A 169 10.91 8.16 -12.17
N PHE A 170 11.45 7.39 -11.22
CA PHE A 170 12.77 6.75 -11.40
C PHE A 170 12.81 5.78 -12.60
N LEU A 171 11.69 5.11 -12.89
CA LEU A 171 11.53 4.24 -14.06
C LEU A 171 11.33 4.99 -15.39
N LEU A 172 10.75 6.19 -15.36
CA LEU A 172 10.52 7.04 -16.55
C LEU A 172 11.66 8.00 -16.85
N PHE A 173 12.54 8.26 -15.89
CA PHE A 173 13.74 9.08 -16.04
C PHE A 173 15.05 8.38 -16.50
N PRO A 174 15.09 7.13 -17.04
CA PRO A 174 16.36 6.61 -17.52
C PRO A 174 16.74 7.31 -18.83
N CYS A 175 17.68 8.26 -18.70
CA CYS A 175 18.64 8.68 -19.71
C CYS A 175 18.14 9.64 -20.82
N GLN A 176 17.90 10.92 -20.48
CA GLN A 176 18.13 12.05 -21.39
C GLN A 176 19.64 12.40 -21.51
N SER A 177 20.49 11.42 -21.84
CA SER A 177 21.90 11.70 -22.17
C SER A 177 22.28 11.04 -23.49
N ASN A 178 22.38 11.90 -24.50
CA ASN A 178 23.11 11.77 -25.77
C ASN A 178 22.70 10.68 -26.78
N GLY A 179 21.55 10.92 -27.42
CA GLY A 179 21.17 10.34 -28.71
C GLY A 179 21.19 11.32 -29.89
N SER A 180 21.76 12.53 -29.77
CA SER A 180 21.88 13.49 -30.89
C SER A 180 23.33 13.91 -31.13
N ASN A 181 24.24 12.95 -31.29
CA ASN A 181 25.54 13.21 -31.90
C ASN A 181 26.24 11.96 -32.46
N LYS A 182 25.53 11.18 -33.28
CA LYS A 182 26.16 10.28 -34.25
C LYS A 182 25.38 10.40 -35.56
N ASN A 183 25.98 11.11 -36.53
CA ASN A 183 25.72 11.12 -37.99
C ASN A 183 25.49 12.48 -38.68
N LEU A 184 26.17 13.55 -38.25
CA LEU A 184 26.58 14.66 -39.12
C LEU A 184 27.91 15.11 -38.52
N TYR A 185 29.09 14.70 -38.98
CA TYR A 185 29.71 14.87 -40.28
C TYR A 185 30.74 13.75 -40.49
N VAL A 186 30.88 13.23 -41.72
CA VAL A 186 32.13 12.97 -42.46
C VAL A 186 31.72 12.38 -43.81
N THR A 187 31.91 13.22 -44.85
CA THR A 187 32.09 12.95 -46.30
C THR A 187 31.50 11.70 -46.93
#